data_AF-A0A7X8KF70-F1
#
_entry.id   AF-A0A7X8KF70-F1
#
_cell.length_a   1.000
_cell.length_b   1.000
_cell.length_c   1.000
_cell.angle_alpha   90.00
_cell.angle_beta   90.00
_cell.angle_gamma   90.00
#
_symmetry.space_group_name_H-M   'P 1'
#
loop_
_entity.id
_entity.type
_entity.pdbx_description
1 polymer ?
#
loop_
_entity_poly.entity_id
_entity_poly.type
_entity_poly.pdbx_seq_one_letter_code
_entity_poly.pdbx_strand_id
1 'polypeptide(L)'
;MSETNNNIFIQFEETGALPTIIKVLGVGGGGSNAVNHMFKKGITGVDFVVCNTDLQSLSVSPVPTRMQIGKDLTEGRGAGNSPEVGRNAALENADDIRNLLSNGTKMVFITAGMGGGTGTGAAPVIAQIAKELDILTVGIVTTPFSFEGSRRKNQAEQGISEMKKYVDSLIIINNDKVRDHYGNLKLSEAFGKADDVLTVAAKGISELVTEVGYMNVDFEDVKAIMKNSGVAIMGTGFAEGEDRAKKAVEMALNSPLLNDDDVYGASNILLYMASGQDEISMDEVSEISEYIQEAAGSSAEVIWGTGTDMSLENKISVTVIATNFNKAKLSAENESNNAMVIPMQAEIGKQELPDLFNEEEEMKVIVKAQNEENNSNNSDIHSSSQTPVAPSEKITLHLDSDDENEKNSLNNFSVNDKSGSEPMSNATQDLFSEKNLEIKEFEQQPQQDPLINNLQTDRMASLKNFNFTNSAAHNFDEYEQPAFSRRGVCLSNENCSEDKVVSRFTLSEGNDKKPEIKENNTYLHDNVD
;
A
#
# COMPACT_ATOMS: atom_id res chain seq x y z
N MET A 1 -67.76 14.21 24.14
CA MET A 1 -66.77 13.96 23.08
C MET A 1 -65.44 13.74 23.79
N SER A 2 -64.73 12.66 23.46
CA SER A 2 -63.46 12.28 24.10
C SER A 2 -62.40 12.18 23.01
N GLU A 3 -61.47 13.11 22.98
CA GLU A 3 -60.43 13.17 21.97
C GLU A 3 -59.34 12.14 22.30
N THR A 4 -59.24 11.11 21.46
CA THR A 4 -58.20 10.08 21.55
C THR A 4 -56.92 10.61 20.92
N ASN A 5 -56.02 11.17 21.73
CA ASN A 5 -54.67 11.54 21.30
C ASN A 5 -53.86 10.30 20.95
N ASN A 6 -53.86 9.93 19.66
CA ASN A 6 -52.97 8.92 19.11
C ASN A 6 -51.54 9.46 19.01
N ASN A 7 -50.86 9.60 20.14
CA ASN A 7 -49.41 9.76 20.17
C ASN A 7 -48.77 8.45 19.71
N ILE A 8 -48.47 8.36 18.42
CA ILE A 8 -47.66 7.29 17.85
C ILE A 8 -46.23 7.48 18.36
N PHE A 9 -45.88 6.80 19.44
CA PHE A 9 -44.49 6.64 19.86
C PHE A 9 -43.78 5.77 18.82
N ILE A 10 -43.07 6.42 17.89
CA ILE A 10 -42.08 5.75 17.06
C ILE A 10 -40.92 5.37 17.99
N GLN A 11 -40.98 4.16 18.51
CA GLN A 11 -39.89 3.58 19.27
C GLN A 11 -38.80 3.21 18.27
N PHE A 12 -37.83 4.11 18.09
CA PHE A 12 -36.57 3.77 17.45
C PHE A 12 -35.94 2.65 18.28
N GLU A 13 -35.72 1.49 17.65
CA GLU A 13 -34.80 0.51 18.20
C GLU A 13 -33.40 1.14 18.17
N GLU A 14 -32.71 1.16 19.31
CA GLU A 14 -31.26 1.37 19.33
C GLU A 14 -30.59 0.11 18.77
N THR A 15 -30.73 -0.07 17.45
CA THR A 15 -29.88 -1.00 16.69
C THR A 15 -28.43 -0.60 16.95
N GLY A 16 -27.61 -1.55 17.41
CA GLY A 16 -26.22 -1.29 17.77
C GLY A 16 -25.43 -0.62 16.65
N ALA A 17 -24.30 0.00 17.04
CA ALA A 17 -23.44 0.84 16.18
C ALA A 17 -23.41 0.38 14.72
N LEU A 18 -23.70 1.32 13.81
CA LEU A 18 -23.87 1.07 12.37
C LEU A 18 -22.70 0.22 11.83
N PRO A 19 -23.00 -0.84 11.04
CA PRO A 19 -21.97 -1.78 10.61
C PRO A 19 -20.88 -1.08 9.80
N THR A 20 -19.64 -1.24 10.25
CA THR A 20 -18.42 -0.68 9.68
C THR A 20 -18.22 -1.14 8.23
N ILE A 21 -18.53 -0.25 7.28
CA ILE A 21 -18.42 -0.52 5.85
C ILE A 21 -16.96 -0.58 5.35
N ILE A 22 -16.01 -0.12 6.15
CA ILE A 22 -14.58 -0.11 5.86
C ILE A 22 -13.88 -1.19 6.69
N LYS A 23 -13.05 -2.02 6.04
CA LYS A 23 -12.14 -2.96 6.73
C LYS A 23 -10.68 -2.63 6.41
N VAL A 24 -9.80 -2.78 7.41
CA VAL A 24 -8.35 -2.60 7.27
C VAL A 24 -7.66 -3.94 7.55
N LEU A 25 -7.07 -4.52 6.50
CA LEU A 25 -6.51 -5.87 6.50
C LEU A 25 -4.98 -5.85 6.39
N GLY A 26 -4.31 -6.24 7.47
CA GLY A 26 -2.85 -6.32 7.55
C GLY A 26 -2.32 -7.68 7.13
N VAL A 27 -1.60 -7.74 6.01
CA VAL A 27 -1.16 -9.01 5.39
C VAL A 27 0.34 -9.28 5.64
N GLY A 28 0.63 -10.45 6.22
CA GLY A 28 1.98 -10.84 6.63
C GLY A 28 2.53 -10.01 7.80
N GLY A 29 3.80 -10.20 8.16
CA GLY A 29 4.40 -9.53 9.33
C GLY A 29 4.36 -7.99 9.28
N GLY A 30 4.78 -7.39 8.17
CA GLY A 30 4.77 -5.92 8.01
C GLY A 30 3.37 -5.32 8.04
N GLY A 31 2.42 -5.90 7.28
CA GLY A 31 1.03 -5.45 7.30
C GLY A 31 0.36 -5.66 8.67
N SER A 32 0.67 -6.77 9.35
CA SER A 32 0.21 -7.01 10.72
C SER A 32 0.75 -5.97 11.69
N ASN A 33 2.02 -5.56 11.59
CA ASN A 33 2.60 -4.52 12.44
C ASN A 33 1.93 -3.16 12.23
N ALA A 34 1.74 -2.75 10.98
CA ALA A 34 1.03 -1.52 10.65
C ALA A 34 -0.40 -1.50 11.22
N VAL A 35 -1.16 -2.60 11.06
CA VAL A 35 -2.51 -2.70 11.64
C VAL A 35 -2.50 -2.77 13.16
N ASN A 36 -1.54 -3.48 13.76
CA ASN A 36 -1.33 -3.48 15.21
C ASN A 36 -0.97 -2.08 15.76
N HIS A 37 -0.39 -1.21 14.93
CA HIS A 37 -0.06 0.18 15.26
C HIS A 37 -1.28 1.10 15.09
N MET A 38 -1.97 1.02 13.96
CA MET A 38 -3.25 1.72 13.71
C MET A 38 -4.28 1.47 14.81
N PHE A 39 -4.45 0.21 15.21
CA PHE A 39 -5.35 -0.19 16.30
C PHE A 39 -4.97 0.44 17.65
N LYS A 40 -3.66 0.57 17.95
CA LYS A 40 -3.17 1.25 19.16
C LYS A 40 -3.27 2.77 19.10
N LYS A 41 -3.27 3.35 17.90
CA LYS A 41 -3.50 4.78 17.65
C LYS A 41 -4.99 5.15 17.72
N GLY A 42 -5.89 4.17 17.65
CA GLY A 42 -7.32 4.34 17.91
C GLY A 42 -8.12 4.92 16.76
N ILE A 43 -7.78 4.60 15.50
CA ILE A 43 -8.60 5.02 14.35
C ILE A 43 -10.03 4.46 14.51
N THR A 44 -11.02 5.34 14.38
CA THR A 44 -12.47 5.06 14.42
C THR A 44 -12.99 4.60 13.05
N GLY A 45 -14.27 4.18 13.00
CA GLY A 45 -14.97 3.85 11.75
C GLY A 45 -14.52 2.58 10.99
N VAL A 46 -13.39 1.97 11.35
CA VAL A 46 -12.79 0.86 10.60
C VAL A 46 -12.73 -0.48 11.35
N ASP A 47 -13.01 -1.55 10.62
CA ASP A 47 -12.90 -2.93 11.10
C ASP A 47 -11.48 -3.48 10.87
N PHE A 48 -10.69 -3.61 11.93
CA PHE A 48 -9.32 -4.12 11.84
C PHE A 48 -9.23 -5.65 11.77
N VAL A 49 -8.40 -6.15 10.85
CA VAL A 49 -8.11 -7.58 10.68
C VAL A 49 -6.62 -7.81 10.41
N VAL A 50 -6.04 -8.86 10.98
CA VAL A 50 -4.68 -9.32 10.65
C VAL A 50 -4.70 -10.71 10.00
N CYS A 51 -3.93 -10.89 8.92
CA CYS A 51 -3.87 -12.09 8.10
C CYS A 51 -2.42 -12.55 7.88
N ASN A 52 -2.07 -13.75 8.34
CA ASN A 52 -0.68 -14.22 8.29
C ASN A 52 -0.57 -15.77 8.23
N THR A 53 0.54 -16.23 7.65
CA THR A 53 1.01 -17.63 7.70
C THR A 53 1.74 -17.97 8.99
N ASP A 54 2.23 -16.97 9.73
CA ASP A 54 2.90 -17.17 11.02
C ASP A 54 1.90 -17.02 12.18
N LEU A 55 1.67 -18.11 12.91
CA LEU A 55 0.80 -18.18 14.07
C LEU A 55 1.39 -17.45 15.28
N GLN A 56 2.72 -17.37 15.40
CA GLN A 56 3.37 -16.64 16.50
C GLN A 56 3.05 -15.14 16.40
N SER A 57 3.25 -14.52 15.23
CA SER A 57 2.84 -13.14 14.96
C SER A 57 1.35 -12.88 15.23
N LEU A 58 0.47 -13.81 14.84
CA LEU A 58 -0.99 -13.66 15.06
C LEU A 58 -1.36 -13.72 16.55
N SER A 59 -0.71 -14.58 17.34
CA SER A 59 -1.00 -14.70 18.78
C SER A 59 -0.74 -13.41 19.56
N VAL A 60 0.31 -12.65 19.18
CA VAL A 60 0.78 -11.43 19.88
C VAL A 60 0.03 -10.16 19.45
N SER A 61 -0.72 -10.20 18.35
CA SER A 61 -1.55 -9.07 17.89
C SER A 61 -2.57 -8.64 18.96
N PRO A 62 -2.82 -7.34 19.17
CA PRO A 62 -3.95 -6.85 19.97
C PRO A 62 -5.29 -6.89 19.22
N VAL A 63 -5.28 -7.08 17.90
CA VAL A 63 -6.46 -6.95 17.03
C VAL A 63 -7.46 -8.09 17.33
N PRO A 64 -8.78 -7.84 17.39
CA PRO A 64 -9.77 -8.88 17.65
C PRO A 64 -9.83 -9.93 16.53
N THR A 65 -9.94 -9.47 15.28
CA THR A 65 -10.16 -10.35 14.11
C THR A 65 -8.82 -10.82 13.53
N ARG A 66 -8.59 -12.13 13.52
CA ARG A 66 -7.31 -12.74 13.12
C ARG A 66 -7.55 -13.92 12.21
N MET A 67 -6.85 -13.95 11.08
CA MET A 67 -6.93 -15.01 10.08
C MET A 67 -5.55 -15.67 9.92
N GLN A 68 -5.48 -16.97 10.23
CA GLN A 68 -4.36 -17.79 9.81
C GLN A 68 -4.63 -18.26 8.38
N ILE A 69 -3.63 -18.13 7.49
CA ILE A 69 -3.69 -18.65 6.12
C ILE A 69 -2.57 -19.66 5.88
N GLY A 70 -2.77 -20.61 4.96
CA GLY A 70 -1.76 -21.63 4.65
C GLY A 70 -1.45 -22.53 5.84
N LYS A 71 -2.48 -22.96 6.56
CA LYS A 71 -2.36 -23.77 7.77
C LYS A 71 -1.73 -25.12 7.44
N ASP A 72 -2.20 -25.76 6.38
CA ASP A 72 -1.71 -27.07 5.96
C ASP A 72 -0.40 -26.93 5.17
N LEU A 73 -0.21 -25.83 4.42
CA LEU A 73 1.01 -25.56 3.67
C LEU A 73 2.22 -25.11 4.53
N THR A 74 2.00 -24.50 5.70
CA THR A 74 3.08 -23.89 6.51
C THR A 74 3.18 -24.36 7.97
N GLU A 75 2.25 -25.18 8.45
CA GLU A 75 2.09 -25.54 9.87
C GLU A 75 1.98 -24.33 10.83
N GLY A 76 1.68 -23.12 10.31
CA GLY A 76 1.72 -21.88 11.09
C GLY A 76 3.12 -21.30 11.32
N ARG A 77 4.15 -21.76 10.58
CA ARG A 77 5.56 -21.33 10.73
C ARG A 77 5.96 -20.17 9.80
N GLY A 78 5.05 -19.67 8.97
CA GLY A 78 5.32 -18.58 8.03
C GLY A 78 5.87 -19.02 6.66
N ALA A 79 5.71 -18.15 5.66
CA ALA A 79 6.02 -18.44 4.25
C ALA A 79 7.52 -18.44 3.84
N GLY A 80 8.47 -18.57 4.77
CA GLY A 80 9.90 -18.79 4.47
C GLY A 80 10.60 -17.77 3.54
N ASN A 81 10.10 -16.53 3.45
CA ASN A 81 10.50 -15.53 2.44
C ASN A 81 10.33 -15.96 0.96
N SER A 82 9.34 -16.82 0.70
CA SER A 82 8.84 -17.17 -0.63
C SER A 82 7.46 -16.55 -0.89
N PRO A 83 7.32 -15.66 -1.88
CA PRO A 83 6.02 -15.13 -2.31
C PRO A 83 5.08 -16.22 -2.83
N GLU A 84 5.59 -17.29 -3.45
CA GLU A 84 4.76 -18.40 -3.95
C GLU A 84 4.07 -19.15 -2.80
N VAL A 85 4.77 -19.36 -1.69
CA VAL A 85 4.18 -19.97 -0.49
C VAL A 85 3.12 -19.04 0.12
N GLY A 86 3.36 -17.72 0.12
CA GLY A 86 2.36 -16.73 0.53
C GLY A 86 1.12 -16.69 -0.37
N ARG A 87 1.31 -16.82 -1.69
CA ARG A 87 0.23 -16.88 -2.69
C ARG A 87 -0.62 -18.14 -2.49
N ASN A 88 0.03 -19.30 -2.39
CA ASN A 88 -0.64 -20.58 -2.22
C ASN A 88 -1.39 -20.67 -0.88
N ALA A 89 -0.81 -20.10 0.19
CA ALA A 89 -1.49 -19.96 1.48
C ALA A 89 -2.78 -19.13 1.40
N ALA A 90 -2.81 -18.05 0.62
CA ALA A 90 -4.03 -17.26 0.41
C ALA A 90 -5.05 -17.97 -0.49
N LEU A 91 -4.61 -18.83 -1.41
CA LEU A 91 -5.49 -19.66 -2.23
C LEU A 91 -6.09 -20.83 -1.44
N GLU A 92 -5.35 -21.42 -0.48
CA GLU A 92 -5.84 -22.44 0.46
C GLU A 92 -7.06 -21.94 1.26
N ASN A 93 -7.03 -20.68 1.69
CA ASN A 93 -8.07 -20.04 2.51
C ASN A 93 -8.93 -19.03 1.73
N ALA A 94 -9.04 -19.17 0.40
CA ALA A 94 -9.75 -18.20 -0.45
C ALA A 94 -11.22 -18.00 -0.05
N ASP A 95 -11.90 -19.05 0.41
CA ASP A 95 -13.31 -18.96 0.83
C ASP A 95 -13.46 -18.37 2.24
N ASP A 96 -12.49 -18.57 3.14
CA ASP A 96 -12.45 -17.85 4.43
C ASP A 96 -12.27 -16.34 4.20
N ILE A 97 -11.41 -15.97 3.25
CA ILE A 97 -11.19 -14.57 2.83
C ILE A 97 -12.48 -13.99 2.21
N ARG A 98 -13.18 -14.73 1.35
CA ARG A 98 -14.50 -14.32 0.82
C ARG A 98 -15.52 -14.10 1.94
N ASN A 99 -15.62 -15.02 2.89
CA ASN A 99 -16.57 -14.93 4.01
C ASN A 99 -16.25 -13.73 4.92
N LEU A 100 -14.97 -13.48 5.23
CA LEU A 100 -14.52 -12.31 5.97
C LEU A 100 -14.94 -11.00 5.29
N LEU A 101 -14.69 -10.89 3.98
CA LEU A 101 -14.96 -9.69 3.20
C LEU A 101 -16.44 -9.47 2.89
N SER A 102 -17.25 -10.54 2.76
CA SER A 102 -18.68 -10.44 2.44
C SER A 102 -19.55 -9.85 3.55
N ASN A 103 -19.00 -9.66 4.75
CA ASN A 103 -19.70 -9.13 5.93
C ASN A 103 -19.91 -7.60 5.86
N GLY A 104 -20.72 -7.15 4.90
CA GLY A 104 -21.16 -5.76 4.75
C GLY A 104 -20.14 -4.78 4.15
N THR A 105 -18.88 -5.22 3.95
CA THR A 105 -17.78 -4.39 3.45
C THR A 105 -18.14 -3.69 2.13
N LYS A 106 -17.83 -2.39 2.05
CA LYS A 106 -17.85 -1.57 0.83
C LYS A 106 -16.46 -1.13 0.40
N MET A 107 -15.55 -1.00 1.35
CA MET A 107 -14.15 -0.62 1.11
C MET A 107 -13.20 -1.49 1.92
N VAL A 108 -12.08 -1.90 1.31
CA VAL A 108 -11.00 -2.59 2.02
C VAL A 108 -9.64 -1.94 1.76
N PHE A 109 -8.95 -1.59 2.84
CA PHE A 109 -7.54 -1.23 2.82
C PHE A 109 -6.70 -2.47 3.05
N ILE A 110 -5.93 -2.89 2.05
CA ILE A 110 -5.02 -4.03 2.15
C ILE A 110 -3.61 -3.49 2.36
N THR A 111 -3.10 -3.58 3.58
CA THR A 111 -1.75 -3.12 3.93
C THR A 111 -0.75 -4.27 4.03
N ALA A 112 0.41 -4.10 3.39
CA ALA A 112 1.44 -5.14 3.29
C ALA A 112 2.84 -4.54 3.14
N GLY A 113 3.79 -5.06 3.94
CA GLY A 113 5.21 -4.88 3.69
C GLY A 113 5.67 -5.78 2.54
N MET A 114 6.07 -5.17 1.43
CA MET A 114 6.47 -5.89 0.21
C MET A 114 7.93 -6.36 0.29
N GLY A 115 8.26 -7.42 -0.45
CA GLY A 115 9.60 -8.03 -0.44
C GLY A 115 9.78 -9.14 0.61
N GLY A 116 8.77 -9.39 1.44
CA GLY A 116 8.67 -10.59 2.27
C GLY A 116 8.14 -11.81 1.48
N GLY A 117 7.82 -12.89 2.19
CA GLY A 117 7.05 -14.01 1.63
C GLY A 117 5.54 -13.72 1.64
N THR A 118 4.95 -13.71 2.85
CA THR A 118 3.50 -13.66 3.05
C THR A 118 2.83 -12.41 2.47
N GLY A 119 3.32 -11.21 2.78
CA GLY A 119 2.72 -9.96 2.28
C GLY A 119 2.70 -9.90 0.76
N THR A 120 3.89 -10.04 0.15
CA THR A 120 4.12 -10.05 -1.31
C THR A 120 3.27 -11.09 -2.06
N GLY A 121 3.06 -12.27 -1.46
CA GLY A 121 2.33 -13.37 -2.10
C GLY A 121 0.81 -13.33 -1.88
N ALA A 122 0.36 -13.04 -0.66
CA ALA A 122 -1.04 -13.11 -0.27
C ALA A 122 -1.83 -11.83 -0.59
N ALA A 123 -1.21 -10.65 -0.45
CA ALA A 123 -1.93 -9.38 -0.65
C ALA A 123 -2.52 -9.20 -2.06
N PRO A 124 -1.84 -9.61 -3.17
CA PRO A 124 -2.45 -9.59 -4.50
C PRO A 124 -3.64 -10.56 -4.64
N VAL A 125 -3.59 -11.74 -4.01
CA VAL A 125 -4.70 -12.73 -4.04
C VAL A 125 -5.91 -12.21 -3.27
N ILE A 126 -5.69 -11.58 -2.12
CA ILE A 126 -6.79 -10.99 -1.34
C ILE A 126 -7.38 -9.76 -2.05
N ALA A 127 -6.55 -8.96 -2.73
CA ALA A 127 -7.03 -7.88 -3.59
C ALA A 127 -7.89 -8.41 -4.75
N GLN A 128 -7.49 -9.52 -5.37
CA GLN A 128 -8.28 -10.18 -6.41
C GLN A 128 -9.66 -10.59 -5.86
N ILE A 129 -9.71 -11.24 -4.70
CA ILE A 129 -10.96 -11.68 -4.06
C ILE A 129 -11.85 -10.48 -3.68
N ALA A 130 -11.27 -9.38 -3.19
CA ALA A 130 -12.03 -8.17 -2.88
C ALA A 130 -12.65 -7.52 -4.13
N LYS A 131 -11.89 -7.46 -5.23
CA LYS A 131 -12.36 -6.92 -6.52
C LYS A 131 -13.35 -7.85 -7.24
N GLU A 132 -13.26 -9.18 -7.04
CA GLU A 132 -14.28 -10.16 -7.42
C GLU A 132 -15.63 -9.92 -6.72
N LEU A 133 -15.63 -9.26 -5.54
CA LEU A 133 -16.81 -8.93 -4.74
C LEU A 133 -17.33 -7.48 -4.95
N ASP A 134 -16.78 -6.73 -5.92
CA ASP A 134 -17.02 -5.30 -6.17
C ASP A 134 -16.76 -4.37 -4.95
N ILE A 135 -15.89 -4.79 -4.03
CA ILE A 135 -15.44 -3.98 -2.90
C ILE A 135 -14.38 -2.98 -3.41
N LEU A 136 -14.51 -1.70 -3.04
CA LEU A 136 -13.50 -0.67 -3.37
C LEU A 136 -12.18 -1.06 -2.70
N THR A 137 -11.19 -1.46 -3.50
CA THR A 137 -10.00 -2.16 -3.01
C THR A 137 -8.79 -1.25 -3.11
N VAL A 138 -8.29 -0.76 -1.96
CA VAL A 138 -7.13 0.14 -1.87
C VAL A 138 -5.94 -0.61 -1.29
N GLY A 139 -4.86 -0.74 -2.07
CA GLY A 139 -3.59 -1.24 -1.57
C GLY A 139 -2.76 -0.11 -0.96
N ILE A 140 -2.25 -0.30 0.26
CA ILE A 140 -1.32 0.64 0.90
C ILE A 140 -0.05 -0.13 1.27
N VAL A 141 1.02 0.00 0.50
CA VAL A 141 2.15 -0.93 0.53
C VAL A 141 3.49 -0.23 0.73
N THR A 142 4.37 -0.81 1.55
CA THR A 142 5.73 -0.30 1.78
C THR A 142 6.76 -1.09 0.99
N THR A 143 7.70 -0.40 0.33
CA THR A 143 8.92 -1.03 -0.20
C THR A 143 9.91 -1.30 0.93
N PRO A 144 10.74 -2.35 0.86
CA PRO A 144 11.79 -2.59 1.86
C PRO A 144 12.85 -1.48 1.82
N PHE A 145 13.54 -1.25 2.93
CA PHE A 145 14.71 -0.37 2.96
C PHE A 145 15.87 -0.98 2.14
N SER A 146 16.71 -0.15 1.52
CA SER A 146 17.86 -0.61 0.73
C SER A 146 18.84 -1.50 1.51
N PHE A 147 18.94 -1.37 2.84
CA PHE A 147 19.78 -2.25 3.66
C PHE A 147 19.24 -3.68 3.81
N GLU A 148 17.98 -3.94 3.48
CA GLU A 148 17.39 -5.29 3.53
C GLU A 148 17.82 -6.18 2.35
N GLY A 149 18.49 -5.59 1.35
CA GLY A 149 19.12 -6.27 0.23
C GLY A 149 18.26 -6.40 -1.03
N SER A 150 18.93 -6.43 -2.18
CA SER A 150 18.32 -6.44 -3.52
C SER A 150 17.29 -7.56 -3.71
N ARG A 151 17.46 -8.73 -3.11
CA ARG A 151 16.47 -9.81 -3.19
C ARG A 151 15.09 -9.36 -2.69
N ARG A 152 14.99 -8.66 -1.56
CA ARG A 152 13.70 -8.16 -1.06
C ARG A 152 13.14 -7.08 -1.97
N LYS A 153 13.98 -6.17 -2.47
CA LYS A 153 13.56 -5.11 -3.41
C LYS A 153 12.97 -5.71 -4.70
N ASN A 154 13.65 -6.65 -5.33
CA ASN A 154 13.15 -7.34 -6.54
C ASN A 154 11.85 -8.12 -6.26
N GLN A 155 11.74 -8.78 -5.11
CA GLN A 155 10.50 -9.44 -4.67
C GLN A 155 9.37 -8.41 -4.46
N ALA A 156 9.67 -7.23 -3.93
CA ALA A 156 8.70 -6.16 -3.71
C ALA A 156 8.17 -5.56 -5.03
N GLU A 157 9.06 -5.26 -5.98
CA GLU A 157 8.70 -4.76 -7.31
C GLU A 157 7.76 -5.73 -8.06
N GLN A 158 8.01 -7.04 -7.94
CA GLN A 158 7.14 -8.09 -8.48
C GLN A 158 5.76 -8.12 -7.78
N GLY A 159 5.73 -8.07 -6.44
CA GLY A 159 4.48 -8.05 -5.66
C GLY A 159 3.62 -6.81 -5.93
N ILE A 160 4.24 -5.64 -6.05
CA ILE A 160 3.59 -4.37 -6.43
C ILE A 160 3.00 -4.46 -7.84
N SER A 161 3.76 -5.02 -8.79
CA SER A 161 3.31 -5.22 -10.19
C SER A 161 2.14 -6.19 -10.30
N GLU A 162 2.10 -7.25 -9.48
CA GLU A 162 0.96 -8.17 -9.40
C GLU A 162 -0.25 -7.50 -8.72
N MET A 163 -0.05 -6.85 -7.55
CA MET A 163 -1.13 -6.22 -6.78
C MET A 163 -1.84 -5.11 -7.56
N LYS A 164 -1.09 -4.34 -8.37
CA LYS A 164 -1.62 -3.28 -9.24
C LYS A 164 -2.68 -3.75 -10.25
N LYS A 165 -2.75 -5.06 -10.55
CA LYS A 165 -3.78 -5.65 -11.44
C LYS A 165 -5.13 -5.81 -10.76
N TYR A 166 -5.14 -5.92 -9.43
CA TYR A 166 -6.27 -6.39 -8.64
C TYR A 166 -6.81 -5.37 -7.63
N VAL A 167 -6.09 -4.28 -7.37
CA VAL A 167 -6.62 -3.13 -6.63
C VAL A 167 -7.34 -2.16 -7.56
N ASP A 168 -8.05 -1.21 -6.98
CA ASP A 168 -8.55 0.00 -7.65
C ASP A 168 -7.53 1.13 -7.59
N SER A 169 -6.94 1.32 -6.41
CA SER A 169 -5.95 2.34 -6.11
C SER A 169 -4.79 1.74 -5.32
N LEU A 170 -3.56 2.16 -5.60
CA LEU A 170 -2.33 1.66 -4.99
C LEU A 170 -1.46 2.81 -4.48
N ILE A 171 -1.41 2.99 -3.17
CA ILE A 171 -0.49 3.91 -2.49
C ILE A 171 0.82 3.15 -2.22
N ILE A 172 1.93 3.66 -2.74
CA ILE A 172 3.27 3.04 -2.60
C ILE A 172 4.15 3.96 -1.75
N ILE A 173 4.48 3.51 -0.54
CA ILE A 173 5.34 4.22 0.41
C ILE A 173 6.76 3.70 0.29
N ASN A 174 7.70 4.61 0.03
CA ASN A 174 9.12 4.28 -0.09
C ASN A 174 9.82 4.43 1.27
N ASN A 175 10.16 3.32 1.93
CA ASN A 175 10.84 3.33 3.21
C ASN A 175 12.23 4.02 3.16
N ASP A 176 12.91 4.03 2.01
CA ASP A 176 14.15 4.79 1.86
C ASP A 176 13.90 6.31 1.92
N LYS A 177 12.84 6.84 1.28
CA LYS A 177 12.45 8.27 1.44
C LYS A 177 12.05 8.60 2.89
N VAL A 178 11.37 7.69 3.59
CA VAL A 178 11.03 7.84 5.03
C VAL A 178 12.30 7.94 5.88
N ARG A 179 13.32 7.09 5.63
CA ARG A 179 14.63 7.22 6.29
C ARG A 179 15.28 8.56 5.94
N ASP A 180 15.33 8.93 4.67
CA ASP A 180 16.14 10.07 4.22
C ASP A 180 15.56 11.41 4.71
N HIS A 181 14.26 11.48 4.98
CA HIS A 181 13.62 12.61 5.68
C HIS A 181 13.89 12.67 7.19
N TYR A 182 13.80 11.54 7.91
CA TYR A 182 14.02 11.50 9.37
C TYR A 182 15.48 11.28 9.80
N GLY A 183 16.38 11.00 8.86
CA GLY A 183 17.80 10.75 9.10
C GLY A 183 18.10 9.43 9.82
N ASN A 184 19.13 9.45 10.68
CA ASN A 184 19.70 8.27 11.31
C ASN A 184 18.90 7.80 12.54
N LEU A 185 17.70 7.25 12.32
CA LEU A 185 16.87 6.60 13.33
C LEU A 185 17.40 5.20 13.73
N LYS A 186 17.05 4.71 14.93
CA LYS A 186 17.25 3.29 15.26
C LYS A 186 16.30 2.41 14.42
N LEU A 187 16.66 1.14 14.21
CA LEU A 187 15.90 0.23 13.36
C LEU A 187 14.39 0.13 13.73
N SER A 188 14.08 0.06 15.03
CA SER A 188 12.70 0.03 15.53
C SER A 188 11.95 1.36 15.33
N GLU A 189 12.68 2.48 15.39
CA GLU A 189 12.13 3.83 15.17
C GLU A 189 11.86 4.06 13.68
N ALA A 190 12.75 3.57 12.79
CA ALA A 190 12.59 3.63 11.34
C ALA A 190 11.37 2.82 10.85
N PHE A 191 11.19 1.58 11.31
CA PHE A 191 9.96 0.82 11.02
C PHE A 191 8.73 1.47 11.65
N GLY A 192 8.83 1.99 12.88
CA GLY A 192 7.76 2.77 13.52
C GLY A 192 7.36 4.02 12.72
N LYS A 193 8.27 4.63 11.96
CA LYS A 193 7.95 5.73 11.04
C LYS A 193 7.30 5.29 9.74
N ALA A 194 7.61 4.10 9.21
CA ALA A 194 6.80 3.51 8.15
C ALA A 194 5.38 3.16 8.64
N ASP A 195 5.24 2.67 9.88
CA ASP A 195 3.93 2.37 10.49
C ASP A 195 3.13 3.66 10.83
N ASP A 196 3.76 4.74 11.31
CA ASP A 196 3.13 6.08 11.44
C ASP A 196 2.58 6.55 10.09
N VAL A 197 3.39 6.47 9.02
CA VAL A 197 3.01 6.88 7.66
C VAL A 197 1.82 6.07 7.13
N LEU A 198 1.87 4.74 7.26
CA LEU A 198 0.74 3.86 6.92
C LEU A 198 -0.51 4.22 7.72
N THR A 199 -0.35 4.62 8.99
CA THR A 199 -1.45 5.02 9.87
C THR A 199 -2.12 6.30 9.39
N VAL A 200 -1.38 7.34 9.00
CA VAL A 200 -1.98 8.58 8.44
C VAL A 200 -2.69 8.29 7.11
N ALA A 201 -2.11 7.41 6.27
CA ALA A 201 -2.71 7.03 4.98
C ALA A 201 -4.08 6.34 5.14
N ALA A 202 -4.19 5.39 6.08
CA ALA A 202 -5.48 4.74 6.37
C ALA A 202 -6.46 5.71 7.04
N LYS A 203 -6.00 6.44 8.07
CA LYS A 203 -6.79 7.38 8.88
C LYS A 203 -7.46 8.45 8.01
N GLY A 204 -6.68 9.13 7.16
CA GLY A 204 -7.19 10.26 6.38
C GLY A 204 -8.25 9.88 5.34
N ILE A 205 -8.24 8.65 4.83
CA ILE A 205 -9.28 8.16 3.91
C ILE A 205 -10.47 7.60 4.69
N SER A 206 -10.25 6.91 5.83
CA SER A 206 -11.35 6.38 6.62
C SER A 206 -12.18 7.48 7.27
N GLU A 207 -11.55 8.45 7.94
CA GLU A 207 -12.27 9.52 8.66
C GLU A 207 -13.08 10.40 7.72
N LEU A 208 -12.54 10.69 6.52
CA LEU A 208 -13.24 11.42 5.46
C LEU A 208 -14.56 10.74 5.00
N VAL A 209 -14.69 9.42 5.22
CA VAL A 209 -15.92 8.63 4.92
C VAL A 209 -16.77 8.35 6.17
N THR A 210 -16.16 8.20 7.36
CA THR A 210 -16.84 7.67 8.55
C THR A 210 -17.14 8.69 9.65
N GLU A 211 -16.37 9.78 9.75
CA GLU A 211 -16.62 10.84 10.73
C GLU A 211 -17.68 11.81 10.21
N VAL A 212 -18.52 12.33 11.11
CA VAL A 212 -19.62 13.24 10.75
C VAL A 212 -19.19 14.69 10.99
N GLY A 213 -18.77 15.35 9.91
CA GLY A 213 -18.38 16.76 9.90
C GLY A 213 -19.55 17.69 9.54
N TYR A 214 -19.24 18.98 9.35
CA TYR A 214 -20.22 19.95 8.81
C TYR A 214 -20.48 19.76 7.31
N MET A 215 -19.49 19.23 6.59
CA MET A 215 -19.54 18.89 5.17
C MET A 215 -18.98 17.47 5.01
N ASN A 216 -19.85 16.48 5.02
CA ASN A 216 -19.47 15.09 4.73
C ASN A 216 -19.27 14.89 3.23
N VAL A 217 -18.17 14.25 2.85
CA VAL A 217 -18.01 13.58 1.55
C VAL A 217 -18.80 12.27 1.60
N ASP A 218 -19.47 11.89 0.51
CA ASP A 218 -20.17 10.60 0.48
C ASP A 218 -19.26 9.44 0.01
N PHE A 219 -19.70 8.20 0.22
CA PHE A 219 -18.89 7.03 -0.14
C PHE A 219 -18.76 6.83 -1.66
N GLU A 220 -19.79 7.19 -2.43
CA GLU A 220 -19.77 7.06 -3.89
C GLU A 220 -18.90 8.16 -4.54
N ASP A 221 -18.76 9.35 -3.93
CA ASP A 221 -17.77 10.38 -4.28
C ASP A 221 -16.32 9.86 -4.17
N VAL A 222 -15.94 9.33 -2.99
CA VAL A 222 -14.61 8.75 -2.75
C VAL A 222 -14.34 7.59 -3.70
N LYS A 223 -15.35 6.75 -3.93
CA LYS A 223 -15.31 5.63 -4.87
C LYS A 223 -15.21 6.11 -6.32
N ALA A 224 -15.84 7.20 -6.72
CA ALA A 224 -15.73 7.76 -8.07
C ALA A 224 -14.29 8.21 -8.37
N ILE A 225 -13.62 8.87 -7.41
CA ILE A 225 -12.21 9.23 -7.55
C ILE A 225 -11.28 8.01 -7.50
N MET A 226 -11.47 7.08 -6.56
CA MET A 226 -10.51 6.01 -6.30
C MET A 226 -10.68 4.76 -7.18
N LYS A 227 -11.86 4.51 -7.77
CA LYS A 227 -12.14 3.28 -8.52
C LYS A 227 -11.36 3.21 -9.84
N ASN A 228 -10.43 2.25 -9.92
CA ASN A 228 -9.42 2.12 -10.98
C ASN A 228 -8.48 3.33 -11.15
N SER A 229 -8.26 4.14 -10.10
CA SER A 229 -7.36 5.31 -10.16
C SER A 229 -5.88 4.96 -10.40
N GLY A 230 -5.50 3.69 -10.28
CA GLY A 230 -4.16 3.18 -10.58
C GLY A 230 -3.18 3.37 -9.42
N VAL A 231 -2.09 4.11 -9.64
CA VAL A 231 -1.17 4.48 -8.55
C VAL A 231 -1.62 5.82 -7.98
N ALA A 232 -1.72 5.87 -6.66
CA ALA A 232 -2.01 7.08 -5.90
C ALA A 232 -0.76 7.52 -5.14
N ILE A 233 -0.62 8.83 -4.97
CA ILE A 233 0.48 9.46 -4.24
C ILE A 233 -0.13 10.30 -3.13
N MET A 234 0.49 10.30 -1.96
CA MET A 234 -0.03 10.94 -0.75
C MET A 234 0.97 11.96 -0.22
N GLY A 235 0.48 13.11 0.23
CA GLY A 235 1.22 14.08 1.02
C GLY A 235 0.54 14.32 2.38
N THR A 236 1.32 14.63 3.41
CA THR A 236 0.78 15.12 4.69
C THR A 236 1.70 16.18 5.32
N GLY A 237 1.08 17.22 5.87
CA GLY A 237 1.74 18.36 6.52
C GLY A 237 0.94 18.84 7.74
N PHE A 238 1.64 19.49 8.68
CA PHE A 238 1.08 19.95 9.96
C PHE A 238 1.67 21.33 10.29
N ALA A 239 0.84 22.30 10.66
CA ALA A 239 1.30 23.65 11.01
C ALA A 239 0.43 24.34 12.07
N GLU A 240 0.99 25.35 12.72
CA GLU A 240 0.37 26.17 13.77
C GLU A 240 0.75 27.65 13.63
N GLY A 241 -0.04 28.53 14.26
CA GLY A 241 0.17 29.98 14.23
C GLY A 241 -0.38 30.67 12.97
N GLU A 242 0.13 31.87 12.71
CA GLU A 242 -0.18 32.66 11.51
C GLU A 242 0.21 31.87 10.24
N ASP A 243 -0.53 32.04 9.13
CA ASP A 243 -0.41 31.30 7.86
C ASP A 243 -0.33 29.76 7.97
N ARG A 244 -0.92 29.15 9.01
CA ARG A 244 -0.88 27.68 9.18
C ARG A 244 -1.47 26.91 7.99
N ALA A 245 -2.51 27.45 7.34
CA ALA A 245 -3.11 26.91 6.11
C ALA A 245 -2.08 26.67 5.01
N LYS A 246 -1.48 27.75 4.50
CA LYS A 246 -0.35 27.72 3.57
C LYS A 246 0.78 26.79 4.01
N LYS A 247 1.26 26.92 5.25
CA LYS A 247 2.39 26.14 5.77
C LYS A 247 2.10 24.64 5.80
N ALA A 248 0.86 24.25 6.16
CA ALA A 248 0.46 22.84 6.16
C ALA A 248 0.36 22.26 4.73
N VAL A 249 -0.11 23.04 3.75
CA VAL A 249 -0.12 22.63 2.33
C VAL A 249 1.29 22.56 1.75
N GLU A 250 2.13 23.57 2.00
CA GLU A 250 3.53 23.56 1.57
C GLU A 250 4.27 22.34 2.13
N MET A 251 4.04 21.99 3.40
CA MET A 251 4.57 20.75 4.00
C MET A 251 3.93 19.47 3.45
N ALA A 252 2.64 19.48 3.09
CA ALA A 252 1.97 18.33 2.50
C ALA A 252 2.46 18.04 1.07
N LEU A 253 2.68 19.07 0.26
CA LEU A 253 3.17 18.95 -1.12
C LEU A 253 4.68 18.72 -1.20
N ASN A 254 5.46 19.15 -0.20
CA ASN A 254 6.88 18.78 -0.05
C ASN A 254 7.10 17.54 0.85
N SER A 255 6.04 16.76 1.12
CA SER A 255 6.10 15.60 2.01
C SER A 255 6.88 14.46 1.35
N PRO A 256 7.76 13.72 2.07
CA PRO A 256 8.57 12.61 1.50
C PRO A 256 7.74 11.39 1.05
N LEU A 257 6.42 11.46 1.25
CA LEU A 257 5.42 10.49 0.82
C LEU A 257 4.98 10.73 -0.63
N LEU A 258 5.18 11.95 -1.14
CA LEU A 258 5.26 12.18 -2.57
C LEU A 258 6.58 11.59 -3.08
N ASN A 259 6.46 10.83 -4.17
CA ASN A 259 7.61 10.31 -4.90
C ASN A 259 8.27 11.47 -5.68
N ASP A 260 9.09 11.18 -6.67
CA ASP A 260 9.70 12.24 -7.50
C ASP A 260 8.74 12.74 -8.61
N ASP A 261 7.49 12.27 -8.56
CA ASP A 261 6.33 12.79 -9.29
C ASP A 261 5.61 13.85 -8.43
N ASP A 262 5.60 15.11 -8.88
CA ASP A 262 4.76 16.17 -8.31
C ASP A 262 3.25 15.84 -8.41
N VAL A 263 2.40 16.54 -7.64
CA VAL A 263 0.92 16.49 -7.85
C VAL A 263 0.48 16.99 -9.24
N TYR A 264 1.36 17.60 -10.00
CA TYR A 264 1.09 18.18 -11.31
C TYR A 264 0.58 17.14 -12.32
N GLY A 265 -0.62 17.38 -12.87
CA GLY A 265 -1.24 16.46 -13.82
C GLY A 265 -1.86 15.20 -13.17
N ALA A 266 -2.03 15.17 -11.85
CA ALA A 266 -3.07 14.36 -11.22
C ALA A 266 -4.45 14.84 -11.74
N SER A 267 -5.32 13.92 -12.13
CA SER A 267 -6.65 14.29 -12.63
C SER A 267 -7.67 14.42 -11.49
N ASN A 268 -7.45 13.71 -10.38
CA ASN A 268 -8.38 13.62 -9.27
C ASN A 268 -7.59 13.75 -7.94
N ILE A 269 -8.10 14.52 -6.98
CA ILE A 269 -7.47 14.75 -5.67
C ILE A 269 -8.50 14.58 -4.55
N LEU A 270 -8.16 13.80 -3.52
CA LEU A 270 -8.84 13.84 -2.23
C LEU A 270 -8.04 14.74 -1.28
N LEU A 271 -8.73 15.62 -0.56
CA LEU A 271 -8.16 16.54 0.42
C LEU A 271 -8.85 16.35 1.77
N TYR A 272 -8.09 15.92 2.78
CA TYR A 272 -8.58 15.84 4.17
C TYR A 272 -7.89 16.91 5.02
N MET A 273 -8.69 17.74 5.68
CA MET A 273 -8.25 18.83 6.55
C MET A 273 -8.75 18.57 7.97
N ALA A 274 -7.84 18.23 8.89
CA ALA A 274 -8.19 18.05 10.29
C ALA A 274 -7.72 19.24 11.12
N SER A 275 -8.60 19.83 11.94
CA SER A 275 -8.27 20.89 12.90
C SER A 275 -8.34 20.38 14.34
N GLY A 276 -7.60 21.02 15.24
CA GLY A 276 -7.61 20.70 16.67
C GLY A 276 -8.77 21.34 17.44
N GLN A 277 -8.41 21.98 18.57
CA GLN A 277 -9.32 22.76 19.41
C GLN A 277 -9.71 24.10 18.78
N ASP A 278 -8.85 24.66 17.93
CA ASP A 278 -9.15 25.83 17.11
C ASP A 278 -9.55 25.37 15.70
N GLU A 279 -10.77 25.73 15.28
CA GLU A 279 -11.39 25.23 14.05
C GLU A 279 -10.78 25.89 12.81
N ILE A 280 -10.70 25.15 11.69
CA ILE A 280 -10.20 25.70 10.44
C ILE A 280 -11.21 26.69 9.82
N SER A 281 -10.75 27.89 9.48
CA SER A 281 -11.60 28.95 8.94
C SER A 281 -11.85 28.81 7.42
N MET A 282 -12.90 29.47 6.92
CA MET A 282 -13.26 29.42 5.49
C MET A 282 -12.17 30.00 4.59
N ASP A 283 -11.46 31.03 5.05
CA ASP A 283 -10.35 31.65 4.31
C ASP A 283 -9.15 30.69 4.23
N GLU A 284 -8.86 29.95 5.31
CA GLU A 284 -7.84 28.90 5.35
C GLU A 284 -8.17 27.73 4.42
N VAL A 285 -9.41 27.24 4.43
CA VAL A 285 -9.89 26.20 3.48
C VAL A 285 -9.76 26.68 2.02
N SER A 286 -10.02 27.97 1.78
CA SER A 286 -9.90 28.57 0.44
C SER A 286 -8.45 28.64 -0.03
N GLU A 287 -7.52 29.13 0.81
CA GLU A 287 -6.09 29.17 0.52
C GLU A 287 -5.53 27.76 0.24
N ILE A 288 -5.93 26.77 1.04
CA ILE A 288 -5.52 25.37 0.86
C ILE A 288 -5.99 24.82 -0.49
N SER A 289 -7.25 25.05 -0.84
CA SER A 289 -7.85 24.54 -2.07
C SER A 289 -7.28 25.22 -3.33
N GLU A 290 -7.06 26.54 -3.29
CA GLU A 290 -6.48 27.30 -4.40
C GLU A 290 -5.03 26.86 -4.68
N TYR A 291 -4.19 26.74 -3.64
CA TYR A 291 -2.81 26.28 -3.78
C TYR A 291 -2.73 24.86 -4.37
N ILE A 292 -3.56 23.93 -3.89
CA ILE A 292 -3.59 22.55 -4.41
C ILE A 292 -4.08 22.51 -5.86
N GLN A 293 -5.05 23.33 -6.23
CA GLN A 293 -5.50 23.46 -7.62
C GLN A 293 -4.42 24.06 -8.53
N GLU A 294 -3.68 25.08 -8.09
CA GLU A 294 -2.54 25.63 -8.85
C GLU A 294 -1.46 24.56 -9.07
N ALA A 295 -1.02 23.89 -7.99
CA ALA A 295 0.00 22.84 -8.05
C ALA A 295 -0.39 21.65 -8.95
N ALA A 296 -1.67 21.29 -9.00
CA ALA A 296 -2.19 20.23 -9.87
C ALA A 296 -2.27 20.64 -11.36
N GLY A 297 -2.30 21.94 -11.67
CA GLY A 297 -2.51 22.47 -13.03
C GLY A 297 -3.96 22.86 -13.35
N SER A 298 -4.71 23.33 -12.36
CA SER A 298 -6.05 23.98 -12.43
C SER A 298 -7.13 23.20 -13.20
N SER A 299 -6.96 21.88 -13.32
CA SER A 299 -7.84 21.00 -14.10
C SER A 299 -8.14 19.68 -13.39
N ALA A 300 -7.71 19.54 -12.14
CA ALA A 300 -7.99 18.38 -11.29
C ALA A 300 -9.35 18.53 -10.58
N GLU A 301 -10.08 17.42 -10.48
CA GLU A 301 -11.27 17.33 -9.64
C GLU A 301 -10.84 17.18 -8.17
N VAL A 302 -11.19 18.15 -7.32
CA VAL A 302 -10.80 18.19 -5.90
C VAL A 302 -12.03 17.94 -5.03
N ILE A 303 -12.09 16.76 -4.40
CA ILE A 303 -13.06 16.45 -3.36
C ILE A 303 -12.40 16.62 -2.00
N TRP A 304 -13.04 17.37 -1.11
CA TRP A 304 -12.46 17.75 0.18
C TRP A 304 -13.43 17.52 1.34
N GLY A 305 -12.87 17.12 2.48
CA GLY A 305 -13.59 16.92 3.73
C GLY A 305 -12.85 17.52 4.91
N THR A 306 -13.59 17.97 5.93
CA THR A 306 -13.05 18.49 7.19
C THR A 306 -13.32 17.53 8.35
N GLY A 307 -12.38 17.45 9.30
CA GLY A 307 -12.49 16.65 10.51
C GLY A 307 -11.93 17.38 11.74
N THR A 308 -12.22 16.87 12.94
CA THR A 308 -11.73 17.44 14.20
C THR A 308 -10.91 16.40 14.97
N ASP A 309 -9.61 16.68 15.15
CA ASP A 309 -8.69 15.81 15.91
C ASP A 309 -8.10 16.59 17.09
N MET A 310 -8.68 16.37 18.28
CA MET A 310 -8.27 17.04 19.52
C MET A 310 -6.80 16.79 19.91
N SER A 311 -6.10 15.82 19.31
CA SER A 311 -4.66 15.61 19.52
C SER A 311 -3.77 16.60 18.75
N LEU A 312 -4.34 17.43 17.86
CA LEU A 312 -3.62 18.49 17.14
C LEU A 312 -3.46 19.79 17.95
N GLU A 313 -4.16 19.97 19.08
CA GLU A 313 -4.17 21.20 19.88
C GLU A 313 -4.55 22.45 19.04
N ASN A 314 -3.60 23.33 18.70
CA ASN A 314 -3.83 24.51 17.87
C ASN A 314 -3.41 24.31 16.39
N LYS A 315 -2.99 23.09 16.03
CA LYS A 315 -2.52 22.75 14.67
C LYS A 315 -3.69 22.42 13.77
N ILE A 316 -3.46 22.62 12.48
CA ILE A 316 -4.16 21.90 11.42
C ILE A 316 -3.24 20.81 10.85
N SER A 317 -3.86 19.75 10.34
CA SER A 317 -3.25 18.74 9.49
C SER A 317 -3.90 18.80 8.12
N VAL A 318 -3.08 18.84 7.07
CA VAL A 318 -3.54 18.74 5.68
C VAL A 318 -2.98 17.45 5.09
N THR A 319 -3.86 16.62 4.56
CA THR A 319 -3.53 15.38 3.87
C THR A 319 -4.10 15.41 2.46
N VAL A 320 -3.22 15.23 1.48
CA VAL A 320 -3.54 15.30 0.04
C VAL A 320 -3.31 13.93 -0.58
N ILE A 321 -4.26 13.42 -1.34
CA ILE A 321 -4.14 12.14 -2.06
C ILE A 321 -4.44 12.38 -3.53
N ALA A 322 -3.38 12.46 -4.33
CA ALA A 322 -3.43 12.69 -5.75
C ALA A 322 -3.49 11.36 -6.51
N THR A 323 -4.37 11.25 -7.50
CA THR A 323 -4.60 10.02 -8.26
C THR A 323 -4.80 10.30 -9.76
N ASN A 324 -4.79 9.23 -10.58
CA ASN A 324 -5.04 9.29 -12.02
C ASN A 324 -4.09 10.27 -12.76
N PHE A 325 -2.78 10.06 -12.59
CA PHE A 325 -1.72 10.90 -13.18
C PHE A 325 -1.63 10.76 -14.71
N ASN A 326 -1.68 11.89 -15.41
CA ASN A 326 -1.66 11.95 -16.86
C ASN A 326 -0.24 11.72 -17.43
N LYS A 327 0.10 10.45 -17.66
CA LYS A 327 1.41 10.01 -18.20
C LYS A 327 1.86 10.66 -19.52
N ALA A 328 0.96 11.33 -20.24
CA ALA A 328 1.21 11.91 -21.57
C ALA A 328 2.25 13.05 -21.61
N LYS A 329 2.66 13.62 -20.46
CA LYS A 329 3.72 14.65 -20.41
C LYS A 329 5.12 14.09 -20.10
N LEU A 330 5.24 13.13 -19.18
CA LEU A 330 6.53 12.59 -18.72
C LEU A 330 7.33 11.83 -19.80
N SER A 331 6.70 11.43 -20.90
CA SER A 331 7.38 10.78 -22.03
C SER A 331 7.92 11.76 -23.08
N ALA A 332 7.41 13.00 -23.16
CA ALA A 332 7.67 13.92 -24.27
C ALA A 332 9.13 14.39 -24.35
N GLU A 333 9.81 14.53 -23.20
CA GLU A 333 11.20 15.02 -23.16
C GLU A 333 12.23 13.95 -23.56
N ASN A 334 11.86 12.66 -23.55
CA ASN A 334 12.78 11.55 -23.85
C ASN A 334 12.77 11.08 -25.32
N GLU A 335 11.75 11.43 -26.12
CA GLU A 335 11.65 10.99 -27.53
C GLU A 335 12.36 11.90 -28.54
N SER A 336 12.84 13.09 -28.12
CA SER A 336 13.46 14.08 -29.01
C SER A 336 14.86 13.70 -29.54
N ASN A 337 15.40 12.54 -29.16
CA ASN A 337 16.72 12.03 -29.60
C ASN A 337 16.67 10.98 -30.73
N ASN A 338 15.53 10.81 -31.41
CA ASN A 338 15.48 10.05 -32.67
C ASN A 338 16.15 10.84 -33.81
N ALA A 339 17.44 10.57 -34.04
CA ALA A 339 18.23 11.22 -35.08
C ALA A 339 17.61 11.01 -36.47
N MET A 340 17.20 12.11 -37.13
CA MET A 340 16.62 12.09 -38.46
C MET A 340 17.65 11.68 -39.52
N VAL A 341 17.62 10.41 -39.94
CA VAL A 341 18.49 9.89 -41.00
C VAL A 341 18.05 10.46 -42.36
N ILE A 342 18.74 11.51 -42.83
CA ILE A 342 18.54 12.07 -44.16
C ILE A 342 19.23 11.17 -45.20
N PRO A 343 18.50 10.59 -46.19
CA PRO A 343 19.12 9.80 -47.24
C PRO A 343 19.92 10.68 -48.20
N MET A 344 21.24 10.49 -48.23
CA MET A 344 22.18 11.29 -49.02
C MET A 344 22.17 10.90 -50.50
N GLN A 345 21.25 11.46 -51.30
CA GLN A 345 21.30 11.39 -52.78
C GLN A 345 20.45 12.49 -53.47
N ALA A 346 21.05 13.67 -53.67
CA ALA A 346 20.62 14.66 -54.66
C ALA A 346 21.79 15.60 -55.02
N GLU A 347 22.29 15.54 -56.25
CA GLU A 347 23.28 16.52 -56.75
C GLU A 347 22.57 17.78 -57.26
N ILE A 348 22.77 18.93 -56.60
CA ILE A 348 22.38 20.24 -57.14
C ILE A 348 23.47 21.29 -56.85
N GLY A 349 24.01 21.87 -57.93
CA GLY A 349 24.48 23.26 -58.01
C GLY A 349 25.59 23.72 -57.06
N LYS A 350 26.81 23.91 -57.58
CA LYS A 350 27.77 24.86 -56.97
C LYS A 350 27.23 26.28 -57.10
N GLN A 351 27.12 26.99 -55.98
CA GLN A 351 27.18 28.45 -55.91
C GLN A 351 28.17 28.84 -54.82
N GLU A 352 28.89 29.95 -55.03
CA GLU A 352 30.02 30.36 -54.20
C GLU A 352 29.53 31.17 -52.98
N LEU A 353 30.18 31.02 -51.83
CA LEU A 353 29.91 31.83 -50.66
C LEU A 353 30.59 33.21 -50.80
N PRO A 354 29.91 34.33 -50.47
CA PRO A 354 30.56 35.62 -50.32
C PRO A 354 31.31 35.71 -48.99
N ASP A 355 32.55 36.22 -49.01
CA ASP A 355 33.31 36.53 -47.80
C ASP A 355 32.67 37.69 -47.01
N LEU A 356 32.54 37.51 -45.69
CA LEU A 356 32.14 38.55 -44.74
C LEU A 356 33.04 38.51 -43.48
N PHE A 357 34.31 38.86 -43.68
CA PHE A 357 35.23 39.27 -42.61
C PHE A 357 35.50 40.77 -42.70
N ASN A 358 34.71 41.57 -41.97
CA ASN A 358 35.10 42.87 -41.42
C ASN A 358 33.94 43.46 -40.61
N GLU A 359 34.14 43.62 -39.30
CA GLU A 359 33.95 44.89 -38.58
C GLU A 359 34.40 44.71 -37.11
N GLU A 360 35.34 45.55 -36.67
CA GLU A 360 35.79 45.61 -35.28
C GLU A 360 35.09 46.78 -34.58
N GLU A 361 34.30 46.52 -33.53
CA GLU A 361 33.95 47.55 -32.54
C GLU A 361 34.10 47.02 -31.10
N GLU A 362 34.77 47.81 -30.26
CA GLU A 362 35.08 47.45 -28.86
C GLU A 362 33.89 47.70 -27.92
N MET A 363 33.45 46.69 -27.17
CA MET A 363 32.51 46.91 -26.05
C MET A 363 33.25 47.11 -24.71
N LYS A 364 33.06 48.30 -24.11
CA LYS A 364 33.73 48.71 -22.88
C LYS A 364 33.14 48.02 -21.64
N VAL A 365 33.99 47.40 -20.83
CA VAL A 365 33.65 46.91 -19.50
C VAL A 365 33.50 48.10 -18.54
N ILE A 366 32.31 48.26 -17.93
CA ILE A 366 32.06 49.26 -16.89
C ILE A 366 32.13 48.59 -15.52
N VAL A 367 33.24 48.77 -14.81
CA VAL A 367 33.35 48.42 -13.38
C VAL A 367 32.89 49.62 -12.55
N LYS A 368 31.97 49.40 -11.61
CA LYS A 368 31.70 50.33 -10.50
C LYS A 368 32.18 49.69 -9.20
N ALA A 369 33.17 50.32 -8.58
CA ALA A 369 33.60 49.98 -7.23
C ALA A 369 32.68 50.62 -6.18
N GLN A 370 32.63 50.02 -4.99
CA GLN A 370 32.29 50.71 -3.75
C GLN A 370 33.56 50.76 -2.89
N ASN A 371 33.76 51.88 -2.19
CA ASN A 371 34.84 52.04 -1.22
C ASN A 371 34.29 51.75 0.19
N GLU A 372 35.06 51.05 1.01
CA GLU A 372 35.08 51.24 2.46
C GLU A 372 36.53 51.48 2.91
N GLU A 373 36.70 52.19 4.03
CA GLU A 373 37.98 52.82 4.38
C GLU A 373 38.87 51.99 5.33
N ASN A 374 40.17 52.28 5.33
CA ASN A 374 41.18 51.60 6.13
C ASN A 374 41.09 51.98 7.62
N ASN A 375 41.40 51.02 8.51
CA ASN A 375 42.56 51.20 9.39
C ASN A 375 43.13 49.91 10.03
N SER A 376 44.34 49.55 9.60
CA SER A 376 45.52 49.26 10.42
C SER A 376 45.35 48.54 11.78
N ASN A 377 45.79 47.29 11.89
CA ASN A 377 47.15 46.96 12.40
C ASN A 377 47.41 45.43 12.50
N ASN A 378 48.68 45.04 12.23
CA ASN A 378 49.51 43.93 12.72
C ASN A 378 48.92 42.75 13.56
N SER A 379 49.49 41.54 13.54
CA SER A 379 50.45 40.84 12.64
C SER A 379 50.77 39.45 13.25
N ASP A 380 50.91 38.40 12.41
CA ASP A 380 51.80 37.23 12.63
C ASP A 380 51.57 36.31 13.87
N ILE A 381 52.02 35.03 13.96
CA ILE A 381 52.48 33.99 13.00
C ILE A 381 52.37 32.58 13.67
N HIS A 382 52.24 31.53 12.85
CA HIS A 382 52.51 30.10 13.14
C HIS A 382 51.68 29.26 14.15
N SER A 383 51.71 27.96 13.87
CA SER A 383 51.24 26.82 14.65
C SER A 383 52.39 26.06 15.32
N SER A 384 52.20 25.49 16.52
CA SER A 384 52.63 24.12 16.85
C SER A 384 52.14 23.69 18.25
N SER A 385 52.32 22.41 18.56
CA SER A 385 51.75 21.71 19.73
C SER A 385 52.57 21.83 21.02
N GLN A 386 51.89 21.85 22.18
CA GLN A 386 52.07 20.88 23.28
C GLN A 386 51.12 21.15 24.48
N THR A 387 50.88 20.12 25.30
CA THR A 387 50.01 20.15 26.50
C THR A 387 50.78 20.52 27.78
N PRO A 388 50.11 21.03 28.83
CA PRO A 388 50.00 20.18 30.03
C PRO A 388 48.70 20.26 30.86
N VAL A 389 48.54 19.23 31.69
CA VAL A 389 47.47 18.86 32.64
C VAL A 389 47.08 19.91 33.69
N ALA A 390 45.77 20.01 33.99
CA ALA A 390 45.21 20.35 35.31
C ALA A 390 43.83 19.64 35.49
N PRO A 391 43.34 19.35 36.72
CA PRO A 391 42.27 18.37 36.93
C PRO A 391 40.84 18.95 37.05
N SER A 392 39.84 18.09 36.87
CA SER A 392 38.49 18.24 37.39
C SER A 392 38.13 17.04 38.28
N GLU A 393 37.36 17.28 39.35
CA GLU A 393 37.15 16.29 40.42
C GLU A 393 36.03 15.30 40.08
N LYS A 394 36.20 14.04 40.49
CA LYS A 394 35.13 13.03 40.48
C LYS A 394 34.37 13.10 41.79
N ILE A 395 33.07 13.39 41.72
CA ILE A 395 32.16 13.22 42.85
C ILE A 395 31.88 11.72 43.02
N THR A 396 32.50 11.13 44.04
CA THR A 396 32.20 9.75 44.48
C THR A 396 31.04 9.80 45.48
N LEU A 397 29.88 9.25 45.11
CA LEU A 397 28.79 9.04 46.06
C LEU A 397 29.09 7.83 46.94
N HIS A 398 29.40 8.07 48.20
CA HIS A 398 29.38 7.05 49.24
C HIS A 398 27.93 6.75 49.65
N LEU A 399 27.63 5.49 49.91
CA LEU A 399 26.40 5.00 50.51
C LEU A 399 26.77 4.03 51.63
N ASP A 400 26.69 4.51 52.86
CA ASP A 400 26.74 3.73 54.10
C ASP A 400 25.55 4.17 54.99
N SER A 401 25.20 3.35 55.99
CA SER A 401 23.96 3.40 56.77
C SER A 401 23.98 4.45 57.92
N ASP A 402 22.88 4.80 58.62
CA ASP A 402 22.14 3.98 59.60
C ASP A 402 20.68 4.46 59.87
N ASP A 403 19.98 3.67 60.70
CA ASP A 403 18.54 3.64 61.03
C ASP A 403 17.85 4.91 61.63
N GLU A 404 16.51 4.96 61.52
CA GLU A 404 15.59 4.84 62.69
C GLU A 404 14.08 4.74 62.29
N ASN A 405 13.47 3.60 62.63
CA ASN A 405 12.05 3.32 63.01
C ASN A 405 10.84 4.12 62.42
N GLU A 406 9.85 3.37 61.88
CA GLU A 406 8.69 2.95 62.70
C GLU A 406 7.96 1.67 62.20
N LYS A 407 7.09 1.10 63.04
CA LYS A 407 6.41 -0.23 62.89
C LYS A 407 5.11 -0.10 62.06
N ASN A 408 4.40 -1.14 61.57
CA ASN A 408 4.42 -2.62 61.67
C ASN A 408 3.67 -3.16 60.40
N SER A 409 3.51 -4.43 60.01
CA SER A 409 3.67 -5.80 60.54
C SER A 409 4.08 -6.72 59.36
N LEU A 410 4.69 -7.91 59.45
CA LEU A 410 4.34 -9.18 60.12
C LEU A 410 2.94 -9.75 59.73
N ASN A 411 2.79 -10.97 59.17
CA ASN A 411 3.78 -12.03 58.94
C ASN A 411 3.42 -13.02 57.81
N ASN A 412 4.44 -13.33 57.00
CA ASN A 412 4.83 -14.62 56.40
C ASN A 412 3.96 -15.89 56.58
N PHE A 413 3.88 -16.70 55.51
CA PHE A 413 4.59 -18.01 55.50
C PHE A 413 4.95 -18.48 54.07
N SER A 414 5.97 -19.33 53.94
CA SER A 414 6.50 -19.85 52.66
C SER A 414 6.51 -21.38 52.58
N VAL A 415 6.20 -21.90 51.39
CA VAL A 415 6.78 -23.09 50.72
C VAL A 415 7.57 -24.10 51.58
N ASN A 416 7.12 -25.38 51.64
CA ASN A 416 7.85 -26.49 50.97
C ASN A 416 7.15 -27.89 50.90
N ASP A 417 7.65 -28.71 49.96
CA ASP A 417 7.74 -30.20 49.87
C ASP A 417 6.53 -31.18 49.98
N LYS A 418 6.18 -31.74 48.79
CA LYS A 418 6.18 -33.17 48.34
C LYS A 418 5.28 -34.29 48.93
N SER A 419 5.01 -35.24 48.03
CA SER A 419 4.38 -36.60 48.14
C SER A 419 2.85 -36.65 48.30
N GLY A 420 2.11 -37.61 47.70
CA GLY A 420 2.44 -38.57 46.63
C GLY A 420 1.44 -39.76 46.53
N SER A 421 1.05 -40.20 45.31
CA SER A 421 0.10 -41.31 44.98
C SER A 421 -1.35 -41.18 45.54
N GLU A 422 -2.43 -41.73 44.98
CA GLU A 422 -2.71 -42.47 43.73
C GLU A 422 -4.19 -42.16 43.27
N PRO A 423 -4.70 -42.62 42.11
CA PRO A 423 -5.96 -42.12 41.53
C PRO A 423 -7.25 -42.80 42.03
N MET A 424 -8.39 -42.13 41.82
CA MET A 424 -9.73 -42.71 41.93
C MET A 424 -10.49 -42.61 40.60
N SER A 425 -11.32 -43.60 40.30
CA SER A 425 -12.07 -43.70 39.04
C SER A 425 -13.57 -43.94 39.26
N ASN A 426 -14.35 -43.58 38.22
CA ASN A 426 -15.70 -44.07 37.92
C ASN A 426 -16.79 -43.90 39.00
N ALA A 427 -17.52 -42.78 38.90
CA ALA A 427 -18.95 -42.75 39.19
C ALA A 427 -19.72 -42.50 37.88
N THR A 428 -20.26 -43.57 37.31
CA THR A 428 -21.03 -43.60 36.06
C THR A 428 -22.38 -42.89 36.18
N GLN A 429 -22.80 -42.27 35.07
CA GLN A 429 -24.18 -42.22 34.56
C GLN A 429 -25.29 -41.91 35.57
N ASP A 430 -25.70 -40.64 35.63
CA ASP A 430 -27.13 -40.28 35.59
C ASP A 430 -27.30 -38.80 35.21
N LEU A 431 -28.05 -38.53 34.12
CA LEU A 431 -28.70 -37.23 33.79
C LEU A 431 -29.37 -37.20 32.40
N PHE A 432 -29.06 -38.15 31.50
CA PHE A 432 -29.87 -38.37 30.29
C PHE A 432 -31.16 -39.11 30.64
N SER A 433 -32.16 -38.36 31.10
CA SER A 433 -33.55 -38.83 31.20
C SER A 433 -34.49 -37.83 30.53
N GLU A 434 -35.43 -38.35 29.75
CA GLU A 434 -36.31 -37.55 28.91
C GLU A 434 -37.30 -36.76 29.76
N LYS A 435 -37.52 -35.48 29.43
CA LYS A 435 -38.69 -34.75 29.92
C LYS A 435 -39.22 -33.76 28.90
N ASN A 436 -40.44 -34.03 28.46
CA ASN A 436 -41.15 -33.30 27.41
C ASN A 436 -41.27 -31.81 27.72
N LEU A 437 -41.09 -30.98 26.68
CA LEU A 437 -41.67 -29.65 26.59
C LEU A 437 -42.54 -29.62 25.33
N GLU A 438 -43.81 -29.25 25.50
CA GLU A 438 -44.82 -29.33 24.46
C GLU A 438 -44.65 -28.21 23.43
N ILE A 439 -44.31 -28.57 22.18
CA ILE A 439 -44.44 -27.65 21.04
C ILE A 439 -45.91 -27.66 20.63
N LYS A 440 -46.60 -26.54 20.82
CA LYS A 440 -47.92 -26.33 20.22
C LYS A 440 -47.75 -26.01 18.74
N GLU A 441 -48.27 -26.88 17.89
CA GLU A 441 -48.42 -26.59 16.47
C GLU A 441 -49.30 -25.34 16.30
N PHE A 442 -48.81 -24.36 15.54
CA PHE A 442 -49.52 -23.13 15.24
C PHE A 442 -49.74 -23.08 13.72
N GLU A 443 -50.83 -23.68 13.27
CA GLU A 443 -51.18 -23.73 11.84
C GLU A 443 -51.41 -22.32 11.28
N GLN A 444 -50.43 -21.79 10.55
CA GLN A 444 -50.62 -20.67 9.64
C GLN A 444 -50.41 -21.15 8.20
N GLN A 445 -51.46 -21.05 7.39
CA GLN A 445 -51.41 -21.39 5.97
C GLN A 445 -50.62 -20.31 5.21
N PRO A 446 -49.55 -20.67 4.46
CA PRO A 446 -48.93 -19.73 3.54
C PRO A 446 -49.88 -19.48 2.37
N GLN A 447 -50.40 -18.26 2.24
CA GLN A 447 -51.01 -17.83 0.98
C GLN A 447 -49.91 -17.73 -0.08
N GLN A 448 -50.02 -18.54 -1.13
CA GLN A 448 -49.01 -18.59 -2.20
C GLN A 448 -49.37 -17.59 -3.31
N ASP A 449 -48.52 -16.58 -3.51
CA ASP A 449 -48.69 -15.63 -4.61
C ASP A 449 -48.53 -16.34 -5.97
N PRO A 450 -49.55 -16.29 -6.87
CA PRO A 450 -49.51 -17.00 -8.14
C PRO A 450 -48.49 -16.44 -9.15
N LEU A 451 -47.88 -15.28 -8.85
CA LEU A 451 -46.89 -14.62 -9.69
C LEU A 451 -45.52 -15.33 -9.69
N ILE A 452 -45.08 -15.88 -8.56
CA ILE A 452 -43.72 -16.45 -8.41
C ILE A 452 -43.58 -17.75 -9.21
N ASN A 453 -44.61 -18.60 -9.21
CA ASN A 453 -44.60 -19.88 -9.93
C ASN A 453 -44.46 -19.68 -11.45
N ASN A 454 -45.10 -18.66 -12.02
CA ASN A 454 -45.03 -18.38 -13.45
C ASN A 454 -43.60 -17.96 -13.89
N LEU A 455 -42.92 -17.11 -13.11
CA LEU A 455 -41.52 -16.76 -13.38
C LEU A 455 -40.59 -17.97 -13.32
N GLN A 456 -40.86 -18.94 -12.44
CA GLN A 456 -40.07 -20.18 -12.39
C GLN A 456 -40.33 -21.07 -13.61
N THR A 457 -41.57 -21.21 -14.08
CA THR A 457 -41.87 -21.97 -15.30
C THR A 457 -41.28 -21.34 -16.56
N ASP A 458 -41.34 -20.02 -16.70
CA ASP A 458 -40.81 -19.31 -17.88
C ASP A 458 -39.28 -19.37 -17.96
N ARG A 459 -38.61 -19.27 -16.80
CA ARG A 459 -37.15 -19.43 -16.69
C ARG A 459 -36.72 -20.87 -17.01
N MET A 460 -37.50 -21.87 -16.59
CA MET A 460 -37.23 -23.28 -16.91
C MET A 460 -37.55 -23.63 -18.38
N ALA A 461 -38.54 -22.99 -19.00
CA ALA A 461 -38.83 -23.12 -20.43
C ALA A 461 -37.72 -22.51 -21.29
N SER A 462 -37.21 -21.33 -20.91
CA SER A 462 -36.09 -20.65 -21.58
C SER A 462 -34.81 -21.52 -21.57
N LEU A 463 -34.49 -22.15 -20.44
CA LEU A 463 -33.37 -23.09 -20.31
C LEU A 463 -33.54 -24.35 -21.19
N LYS A 464 -34.77 -24.87 -21.33
CA LYS A 464 -35.04 -26.02 -22.21
C LYS A 464 -34.86 -25.68 -23.69
N ASN A 465 -35.24 -24.48 -24.12
CA ASN A 465 -35.04 -24.03 -25.50
C ASN A 465 -33.54 -23.86 -25.84
N PHE A 466 -32.73 -23.32 -24.92
CA PHE A 466 -31.28 -23.17 -25.11
C PHE A 466 -30.56 -24.52 -25.35
N ASN A 467 -30.98 -25.59 -24.67
CA ASN A 467 -30.41 -26.92 -24.86
C ASN A 467 -30.80 -27.56 -26.21
N PHE A 468 -31.95 -27.21 -26.78
CA PHE A 468 -32.38 -27.74 -28.09
C PHE A 468 -31.64 -27.09 -29.27
N THR A 469 -31.26 -25.81 -29.17
CA THR A 469 -30.51 -25.12 -30.24
C THR A 469 -29.06 -25.59 -30.38
N ASN A 470 -28.49 -26.27 -29.38
CA ASN A 470 -27.12 -26.78 -29.40
C ASN A 470 -27.02 -28.29 -29.69
N SER A 471 -28.12 -28.92 -30.12
CA SER A 471 -28.21 -30.37 -30.38
C SER A 471 -28.13 -30.70 -31.90
N ALA A 472 -27.25 -30.01 -32.63
CA ALA A 472 -26.82 -30.43 -33.97
C ALA A 472 -25.66 -31.43 -33.84
N ALA A 473 -25.82 -32.65 -34.35
CA ALA A 473 -24.89 -33.74 -34.05
C ALA A 473 -23.50 -33.54 -34.67
N HIS A 474 -22.47 -33.52 -33.83
CA HIS A 474 -21.07 -33.74 -34.19
C HIS A 474 -20.56 -35.00 -33.49
N ASN A 475 -19.67 -35.75 -34.17
CA ASN A 475 -19.25 -37.07 -33.74
C ASN A 475 -18.25 -37.00 -32.57
N PHE A 476 -18.26 -38.04 -31.73
CA PHE A 476 -17.54 -38.06 -30.45
C PHE A 476 -16.01 -38.18 -30.61
N ASP A 477 -15.53 -38.54 -31.80
CA ASP A 477 -14.13 -38.89 -32.08
C ASP A 477 -13.20 -37.67 -32.27
N GLU A 478 -13.72 -36.44 -32.33
CA GLU A 478 -12.93 -35.22 -32.62
C GLU A 478 -12.14 -34.65 -31.43
N TYR A 479 -12.20 -35.28 -30.25
CA TYR A 479 -11.53 -34.77 -29.04
C TYR A 479 -10.04 -35.08 -28.96
N GLU A 480 -9.54 -36.15 -29.59
CA GLU A 480 -8.12 -36.53 -29.55
C GLU A 480 -7.19 -35.61 -30.37
N GLN A 481 -7.72 -34.78 -31.27
CA GLN A 481 -6.89 -33.89 -32.11
C GLN A 481 -6.58 -32.53 -31.46
N PRO A 482 -5.39 -31.95 -31.67
CA PRO A 482 -5.05 -30.60 -31.21
C PRO A 482 -5.98 -29.50 -31.77
N ALA A 483 -6.10 -28.40 -31.02
CA ALA A 483 -7.07 -27.34 -31.28
C ALA A 483 -6.85 -26.54 -32.58
N PHE A 484 -5.69 -26.65 -33.25
CA PHE A 484 -5.45 -25.97 -34.53
C PHE A 484 -6.18 -26.65 -35.70
N SER A 485 -6.18 -27.99 -35.74
CA SER A 485 -6.93 -28.78 -36.73
C SER A 485 -8.43 -28.47 -36.66
N ARG A 486 -9.00 -28.45 -35.45
CA ARG A 486 -10.42 -28.12 -35.19
C ARG A 486 -10.84 -26.70 -35.59
N ARG A 487 -9.89 -25.82 -35.95
CA ARG A 487 -10.16 -24.45 -36.43
C ARG A 487 -9.87 -24.26 -37.92
N GLY A 488 -9.54 -25.32 -38.66
CA GLY A 488 -9.25 -25.25 -40.10
C GLY A 488 -8.02 -24.40 -40.45
N VAL A 489 -7.11 -24.19 -39.49
CA VAL A 489 -5.92 -23.37 -39.69
C VAL A 489 -4.85 -24.20 -40.39
N CYS A 490 -4.74 -24.02 -41.70
CA CYS A 490 -3.63 -24.55 -42.49
C CYS A 490 -2.33 -23.84 -42.10
N LEU A 491 -1.58 -24.42 -41.15
CA LEU A 491 -0.18 -24.09 -40.97
C LEU A 491 0.57 -24.47 -42.25
N SER A 492 1.30 -23.53 -42.83
CA SER A 492 2.26 -23.82 -43.88
C SER A 492 3.38 -24.70 -43.30
N ASN A 493 3.62 -25.86 -43.91
CA ASN A 493 4.81 -26.66 -43.63
C ASN A 493 6.06 -25.94 -44.18
N GLU A 494 6.52 -24.93 -43.45
CA GLU A 494 7.92 -24.53 -43.49
C GLU A 494 8.76 -25.68 -42.91
N ASN A 495 9.92 -25.94 -43.50
CA ASN A 495 10.76 -27.07 -43.09
C ASN A 495 11.23 -26.90 -41.64
N CYS A 496 11.33 -28.01 -40.91
CA CYS A 496 11.93 -28.02 -39.59
C CYS A 496 13.34 -27.41 -39.65
N SER A 497 13.61 -26.40 -38.80
CA SER A 497 14.93 -25.80 -38.66
C SER A 497 15.84 -26.73 -37.86
N GLU A 498 16.32 -27.81 -38.47
CA GLU A 498 17.38 -28.65 -37.90
C GLU A 498 18.70 -27.86 -37.74
N ASP A 499 18.91 -26.84 -38.58
CA ASP A 499 19.89 -25.77 -38.32
C ASP A 499 19.45 -24.91 -37.13
N LYS A 500 19.94 -25.30 -35.94
CA LYS A 500 20.17 -24.32 -34.87
C LYS A 500 21.15 -23.27 -35.38
N VAL A 501 20.69 -22.05 -35.58
CA VAL A 501 21.57 -20.89 -35.86
C VAL A 501 22.30 -20.47 -34.58
N VAL A 502 23.21 -21.32 -34.14
CA VAL A 502 24.29 -20.95 -33.23
C VAL A 502 25.26 -20.09 -34.03
N SER A 503 25.72 -18.96 -33.46
CA SER A 503 26.78 -18.19 -34.10
C SER A 503 28.02 -19.08 -34.25
N ARG A 504 28.34 -19.46 -35.49
CA ARG A 504 29.60 -20.12 -35.84
C ARG A 504 30.81 -19.19 -35.66
N PHE A 505 30.56 -17.90 -35.54
CA PHE A 505 31.56 -16.84 -35.51
C PHE A 505 32.03 -16.49 -34.10
N THR A 506 33.32 -16.66 -33.83
CA THR A 506 34.01 -16.16 -32.63
C THR A 506 35.05 -15.09 -33.01
N LEU A 507 35.19 -14.07 -32.16
CA LEU A 507 36.22 -13.04 -32.32
C LEU A 507 37.53 -13.53 -31.71
N SER A 508 38.65 -13.40 -32.44
CA SER A 508 39.99 -13.74 -31.96
C SER A 508 41.02 -12.75 -32.49
N GLU A 509 42.05 -12.41 -31.71
CA GLU A 509 43.20 -11.71 -32.29
C GLU A 509 44.01 -12.67 -33.18
N GLY A 510 44.32 -12.24 -34.41
CA GLY A 510 45.38 -12.85 -35.21
C GLY A 510 46.76 -12.51 -34.64
N ASN A 511 47.81 -13.20 -35.12
CA ASN A 511 49.20 -12.97 -34.67
C ASN A 511 49.66 -11.51 -34.82
N ASP A 512 49.04 -10.76 -35.74
CA ASP A 512 49.33 -9.34 -36.03
C ASP A 512 48.52 -8.36 -35.16
N LYS A 513 47.87 -8.82 -34.07
CA LYS A 513 47.03 -8.03 -33.15
C LYS A 513 45.93 -7.22 -33.85
N LYS A 514 45.17 -7.91 -34.71
CA LYS A 514 43.92 -7.41 -35.30
C LYS A 514 42.79 -8.39 -34.98
N PRO A 515 41.57 -7.90 -34.69
CA PRO A 515 40.43 -8.76 -34.45
C PRO A 515 39.99 -9.42 -35.76
N GLU A 516 40.09 -10.75 -35.81
CA GLU A 516 39.61 -11.60 -36.89
C GLU A 516 38.44 -12.46 -36.41
N ILE A 517 37.50 -12.71 -37.31
CA ILE A 517 36.30 -13.53 -37.02
C ILE A 517 36.52 -14.94 -37.59
N LYS A 518 36.39 -15.97 -36.76
CA LYS A 518 36.61 -17.38 -37.16
C LYS A 518 35.34 -18.21 -37.06
N GLU A 519 35.14 -19.11 -38.03
CA GLU A 519 33.92 -19.91 -38.23
C GLU A 519 33.82 -21.19 -37.37
N ASN A 520 34.76 -21.42 -36.45
CA ASN A 520 34.75 -22.57 -35.54
C ASN A 520 34.99 -22.11 -34.10
N ASN A 521 34.11 -22.53 -33.19
CA ASN A 521 34.23 -22.27 -31.76
C ASN A 521 35.09 -23.35 -31.10
N THR A 522 36.34 -23.01 -30.77
CA THR A 522 37.35 -23.95 -30.22
C THR A 522 36.92 -24.61 -28.90
N TYR A 523 36.02 -23.99 -28.12
CA TYR A 523 35.63 -24.46 -26.79
C TYR A 523 34.59 -25.60 -26.76
N LEU A 524 34.07 -26.08 -27.91
CA LEU A 524 33.07 -27.15 -27.96
C LEU A 524 33.62 -28.56 -28.22
N HIS A 525 34.93 -28.71 -28.48
CA HIS A 525 35.52 -29.98 -28.93
C HIS A 525 36.77 -30.44 -28.15
N ASP A 526 36.97 -29.94 -26.92
CA ASP A 526 37.81 -30.64 -25.94
C ASP A 526 37.04 -31.83 -25.35
N ASN A 527 37.18 -32.99 -26.00
CA ASN A 527 36.95 -34.27 -25.32
C ASN A 527 38.11 -34.49 -24.35
N VAL A 528 37.82 -34.55 -23.05
CA VAL A 528 38.81 -34.79 -22.01
C VAL A 528 39.10 -36.30 -21.90
N ASP A 529 40.27 -36.70 -22.41
CA ASP A 529 40.94 -38.00 -22.14
C ASP A 529 42.00 -37.83 -21.03
#